data_AF-A0A2J6IIP9-F1
#
_entry.id   AF-A0A2J6IIP9-F1
#
_cell.length_a   1.000
_cell.length_b   1.000
_cell.length_c   1.000
_cell.angle_alpha   90.00
_cell.angle_beta   90.00
_cell.angle_gamma   90.00
#
_symmetry.space_group_name_H-M   'P 1'
#
loop_
_entity.id
_entity.type
_entity.pdbx_description
1 polymer ?
#
loop_
_entity_poly.entity_id
_entity_poly.type
_entity_poly.pdbx_seq_one_letter_code
_entity_poly.pdbx_strand_id
1 'polypeptide(L)'
;MMFLLLKAQMIKSLQMENRQERTLPFVIVAAFFFGTYYVLRTTPQVSIINFFILGSTALVILSLLINYITKISIHMIAHGGLLGAFIGLGIIMNQSFNIYIYSIILIGGITGFARLKLKSHSQFQVYLGYLIGLFFMLGVFLYKF
;
A
#
# COMPACT_ATOMS: atom_id res chain seq x y z
N MET A 1 5.08 -14.44 -4.78
CA MET A 1 4.70 -13.96 -6.13
C MET A 1 5.89 -13.60 -7.01
N MET A 2 6.76 -12.65 -6.63
CA MET A 2 7.81 -12.15 -7.55
C MET A 2 8.77 -13.23 -8.06
N PHE A 3 9.14 -14.20 -7.21
CA PHE A 3 9.96 -15.33 -7.65
C PHE A 3 9.29 -16.18 -8.75
N LEU A 4 7.97 -16.36 -8.69
CA LEU A 4 7.22 -17.09 -9.73
C LEU A 4 7.22 -16.33 -11.05
N LEU A 5 7.03 -15.00 -11.01
CA LEU A 5 7.07 -14.15 -12.21
C LEU A 5 8.46 -14.13 -12.85
N LEU A 6 9.52 -14.14 -12.03
CA LEU A 6 10.89 -14.24 -12.53
C LEU A 6 11.14 -15.60 -13.20
N LYS A 7 10.71 -16.69 -12.57
CA LYS A 7 10.84 -18.05 -13.13
C LYS A 7 10.04 -18.22 -14.42
N ALA A 8 8.89 -17.55 -14.53
CA ALA A 8 8.08 -17.49 -15.75
C ALA A 8 8.59 -16.50 -16.80
N GLN A 9 9.77 -15.88 -16.59
CA GLN A 9 10.39 -14.87 -17.46
C GLN A 9 9.50 -13.64 -17.76
N MET A 10 8.53 -13.35 -16.89
CA MET A 10 7.62 -12.20 -17.04
C MET A 10 8.21 -10.89 -16.50
N ILE A 11 9.24 -10.99 -15.65
CA ILE A 11 10.07 -9.89 -15.16
C ILE A 11 11.54 -10.24 -15.35
N LYS A 12 12.41 -9.24 -15.54
CA LYS A 12 13.84 -9.47 -15.83
C LYS A 12 14.67 -9.59 -14.56
N SER A 13 14.28 -8.90 -13.50
CA SER A 13 14.95 -8.97 -12.20
C SER A 13 13.97 -8.76 -11.05
N LEU A 14 14.36 -9.20 -9.85
CA LEU A 14 13.56 -8.94 -8.64
C LEU A 14 13.52 -7.45 -8.27
N GLN A 15 14.57 -6.70 -8.61
CA GLN A 15 14.62 -5.26 -8.41
C GLN A 15 13.67 -4.49 -9.36
N MET A 16 13.27 -5.09 -10.49
CA MET A 16 12.39 -4.48 -11.51
C MET A 16 12.83 -3.04 -11.80
N GLU A 17 14.03 -2.88 -12.36
CA GLU A 17 14.63 -1.56 -12.59
C GLU A 17 13.74 -0.70 -13.48
N ASN A 18 13.21 -1.31 -14.54
CA ASN A 18 12.25 -0.69 -15.44
C ASN A 18 10.83 -0.67 -14.82
N ARG A 19 10.17 0.49 -14.90
CA ARG A 19 8.79 0.69 -14.39
C ARG A 19 7.77 -0.16 -15.14
N GLN A 20 8.02 -0.48 -16.41
CA GLN A 20 7.13 -1.30 -17.25
C GLN A 20 6.97 -2.73 -16.69
N GLU A 21 8.01 -3.26 -16.04
CA GLU A 21 7.97 -4.58 -15.40
C GLU A 21 7.06 -4.62 -14.17
N ARG A 22 6.64 -3.46 -13.63
CA ARG A 22 5.79 -3.35 -12.44
C ARG A 22 4.30 -3.41 -12.76
N THR A 23 3.92 -3.18 -14.03
CA THR A 23 2.52 -3.14 -14.46
C THR A 23 1.81 -4.46 -14.17
N LEU A 24 2.37 -5.57 -14.62
CA LEU A 24 1.79 -6.90 -14.40
C LEU A 24 1.70 -7.25 -12.90
N PRO A 25 2.77 -7.12 -12.09
CA PRO A 25 2.67 -7.32 -10.65
C PRO A 25 1.57 -6.50 -9.97
N PHE A 26 1.39 -5.23 -10.35
CA PHE A 26 0.34 -4.39 -9.77
C PHE A 26 -1.07 -4.84 -10.16
N VAL A 27 -1.28 -5.22 -11.42
CA VAL A 27 -2.57 -5.78 -11.88
C VAL A 27 -2.90 -7.06 -11.10
N ILE A 28 -1.92 -7.95 -10.92
CA ILE A 28 -2.11 -9.19 -10.17
C ILE A 28 -2.47 -8.89 -8.70
N VAL A 29 -1.74 -7.99 -8.04
CA VAL A 29 -2.03 -7.62 -6.64
C VAL A 29 -3.40 -6.97 -6.50
N ALA A 30 -3.78 -6.07 -7.42
CA ALA A 30 -5.10 -5.45 -7.41
C ALA A 30 -6.22 -6.49 -7.58
N ALA A 31 -6.03 -7.46 -8.48
CA ALA A 31 -6.98 -8.55 -8.68
C ALA A 31 -7.12 -9.43 -7.42
N PHE A 32 -6.02 -9.80 -6.77
CA PHE A 32 -6.07 -10.57 -5.52
C PHE A 32 -6.73 -9.79 -4.38
N PHE A 33 -6.41 -8.51 -4.22
CA PHE A 33 -7.05 -7.68 -3.18
C PHE A 33 -8.55 -7.51 -3.44
N PHE A 34 -8.94 -7.25 -4.69
CA PHE A 34 -10.35 -7.18 -5.06
C PHE A 34 -11.07 -8.51 -4.86
N GLY A 35 -10.46 -9.63 -5.26
CA GLY A 35 -11.00 -10.97 -5.03
C GLY A 35 -11.18 -11.27 -3.55
N THR A 36 -10.21 -10.87 -2.71
CA THR A 36 -10.30 -11.00 -1.25
C THR A 36 -11.47 -10.19 -0.69
N TYR A 37 -11.62 -8.94 -1.14
CA TYR A 37 -12.78 -8.11 -0.80
C TYR A 37 -14.09 -8.79 -1.24
N TYR A 38 -14.15 -9.32 -2.47
CA TYR A 38 -15.35 -9.94 -3.00
C TYR A 38 -15.80 -11.15 -2.18
N VAL A 39 -14.87 -11.97 -1.70
CA VAL A 39 -15.16 -13.12 -0.83
C VAL A 39 -15.58 -12.68 0.57
N LEU A 40 -14.91 -11.67 1.15
CA LEU A 40 -15.16 -11.24 2.53
C LEU A 40 -16.36 -10.30 2.68
N ARG A 41 -16.85 -9.67 1.60
CA ARG A 41 -17.94 -8.68 1.67
C ARG A 41 -19.26 -9.24 2.21
N THR A 42 -19.49 -10.54 2.10
CA THR A 42 -20.71 -11.22 2.56
C THR A 42 -20.61 -11.70 4.01
N THR A 43 -19.44 -11.56 4.65
CA THR A 43 -19.22 -11.99 6.04
C THR A 43 -19.63 -10.87 7.00
N PRO A 44 -20.61 -11.10 7.90
CA PRO A 44 -21.25 -10.03 8.69
C PRO A 44 -20.35 -9.32 9.72
N GLN A 45 -19.20 -9.89 10.11
CA GLN A 45 -18.40 -9.37 11.23
C GLN A 45 -17.23 -8.45 10.84
N VAL A 46 -17.05 -8.08 9.57
CA VAL A 46 -15.74 -7.54 9.12
C VAL A 46 -15.78 -6.28 8.25
N SER A 47 -16.72 -5.36 8.47
CA SER A 47 -16.84 -4.10 7.72
C SER A 47 -15.53 -3.29 7.67
N ILE A 48 -14.79 -3.21 8.77
CA ILE A 48 -13.47 -2.54 8.85
C ILE A 48 -12.46 -3.17 7.89
N ILE A 49 -12.35 -4.50 7.88
CA ILE A 49 -11.41 -5.22 7.01
C ILE A 49 -11.84 -5.07 5.54
N ASN A 50 -13.14 -5.09 5.26
CA ASN A 50 -13.65 -4.87 3.90
C ASN A 50 -13.26 -3.48 3.38
N PHE A 51 -13.35 -2.42 4.20
CA PHE A 51 -12.90 -1.08 3.79
C PHE A 51 -11.38 -0.98 3.68
N PHE A 52 -10.64 -1.62 4.58
CA PHE A 52 -9.18 -1.65 4.49
C PHE A 52 -8.69 -2.35 3.21
N ILE A 53 -9.27 -3.49 2.84
CA ILE A 53 -8.91 -4.24 1.64
C ILE A 53 -9.35 -3.48 0.38
N LEU A 54 -10.56 -2.91 0.37
CA LEU A 54 -11.03 -2.12 -0.76
C LEU A 54 -10.18 -0.85 -0.95
N GLY A 55 -9.85 -0.15 0.14
CA GLY A 55 -8.96 1.00 0.13
C GLY A 55 -7.56 0.63 -0.34
N SER A 56 -7.04 -0.53 0.08
CA SER A 56 -5.76 -1.06 -0.37
C SER A 56 -5.78 -1.44 -1.84
N THR A 57 -6.89 -2.00 -2.34
CA THR A 57 -7.10 -2.25 -3.78
C THR A 57 -7.01 -0.94 -4.56
N ALA A 58 -7.72 0.09 -4.11
CA ALA A 58 -7.69 1.41 -4.74
C ALA A 58 -6.29 2.05 -4.68
N LEU A 59 -5.55 1.90 -3.58
CA LEU A 59 -4.15 2.36 -3.47
C LEU A 59 -3.21 1.63 -4.45
N VAL A 60 -3.40 0.34 -4.68
CA VAL A 60 -2.61 -0.42 -5.67
C VAL A 60 -2.94 0.05 -7.09
N ILE A 61 -4.22 0.27 -7.39
CA ILE A 61 -4.65 0.84 -8.69
C ILE A 61 -4.07 2.25 -8.87
N LEU A 62 -4.16 3.10 -7.86
CA LEU A 62 -3.57 4.44 -7.88
C LEU A 62 -2.04 4.37 -8.07
N SER A 63 -1.37 3.42 -7.41
CA SER A 63 0.07 3.19 -7.59
C SER A 63 0.40 2.78 -9.02
N LEU A 64 -0.45 1.97 -9.66
CA LEU A 64 -0.32 1.59 -11.07
C LEU A 64 -0.45 2.81 -11.99
N LEU A 65 -1.44 3.68 -11.76
CA LEU A 65 -1.60 4.91 -12.54
C LEU A 65 -0.41 5.84 -12.38
N ILE A 66 0.06 6.05 -11.15
CA ILE A 66 1.24 6.89 -10.86
C ILE A 66 2.51 6.30 -11.47
N ASN A 67 2.61 4.97 -11.58
CA ASN A 67 3.79 4.29 -12.13
C ASN A 67 4.09 4.63 -13.59
N TYR A 68 3.10 5.08 -14.37
CA TYR A 68 3.31 5.62 -15.71
C TYR A 68 4.11 6.94 -15.70
N ILE A 69 4.04 7.72 -14.62
CA ILE A 69 4.69 9.03 -14.49
C ILE A 69 5.99 8.94 -13.66
N THR A 70 5.94 8.29 -12.50
CA THR A 70 7.07 8.19 -11.56
C THR A 70 7.15 6.80 -10.91
N LYS A 71 8.36 6.31 -10.63
CA LYS A 71 8.58 5.03 -9.93
C LYS A 71 8.27 5.22 -8.43
N ILE A 72 7.01 5.46 -8.08
CA ILE A 72 6.64 5.69 -6.68
C ILE A 72 6.89 4.42 -5.85
N SER A 73 7.28 4.61 -4.59
CA SER A 73 7.54 3.48 -3.69
C SER A 73 6.24 2.94 -3.14
N ILE A 74 5.81 1.78 -3.67
CA ILE A 74 4.60 1.10 -3.19
C ILE A 74 4.72 0.63 -1.73
N HIS A 75 5.95 0.37 -1.26
CA HIS A 75 6.20 0.04 0.14
C HIS A 75 5.88 1.24 1.05
N MET A 76 6.20 2.45 0.61
CA MET A 76 5.85 3.66 1.35
C MET A 76 4.35 3.94 1.30
N ILE A 77 3.70 3.70 0.16
CA ILE A 77 2.23 3.74 0.06
C ILE A 77 1.58 2.76 1.03
N ALA A 78 2.10 1.54 1.15
CA ALA A 78 1.58 0.54 2.09
C ALA A 78 1.75 0.98 3.55
N HIS A 79 2.93 1.48 3.95
CA HIS A 79 3.15 2.00 5.30
C HIS A 79 2.30 3.22 5.63
N GLY A 80 2.19 4.16 4.69
CA GLY A 80 1.31 5.32 4.82
C GLY A 80 -0.15 4.89 4.96
N GLY A 81 -0.61 3.99 4.09
CA GLY A 81 -1.97 3.44 4.14
C GLY A 81 -2.28 2.76 5.47
N LEU A 82 -1.35 1.96 5.99
CA LEU A 82 -1.50 1.33 7.30
C LEU A 82 -1.59 2.38 8.43
N LEU A 83 -0.75 3.42 8.40
CA LEU A 83 -0.82 4.52 9.36
C LEU A 83 -2.18 5.23 9.29
N GLY A 84 -2.65 5.56 8.08
CA GLY A 84 -3.95 6.20 7.87
C GLY A 84 -5.12 5.37 8.38
N ALA A 85 -5.08 4.05 8.19
CA ALA A 85 -6.08 3.14 8.74
C ALA A 85 -6.10 3.17 10.28
N PHE A 86 -4.96 3.08 10.94
CA PHE A 86 -4.89 3.08 12.42
C PHE A 86 -5.26 4.43 13.04
N ILE A 87 -4.89 5.54 12.41
CA ILE A 87 -5.35 6.87 12.82
C ILE A 87 -6.88 6.96 12.67
N GLY A 88 -7.41 6.57 11.51
CA GLY A 88 -8.86 6.56 11.27
C GLY A 88 -9.61 5.69 12.28
N LEU A 89 -9.11 4.48 12.55
CA LEU A 89 -9.67 3.58 13.58
C LEU A 89 -9.67 4.21 14.97
N GLY A 90 -8.58 4.87 15.36
CA GLY A 90 -8.51 5.53 16.66
C GLY A 90 -9.56 6.63 16.82
N ILE A 91 -9.82 7.38 15.75
CA ILE A 91 -10.86 8.41 15.70
C ILE A 91 -12.26 7.78 15.79
N ILE A 92 -12.56 6.79 14.95
CA ILE A 92 -13.88 6.16 14.85
C ILE A 92 -14.26 5.40 16.14
N MET A 93 -13.30 4.66 16.71
CA MET A 93 -13.54 3.84 17.90
C MET A 93 -13.34 4.62 19.20
N ASN A 94 -12.90 5.88 19.14
CA ASN A 94 -12.49 6.68 20.28
C ASN A 94 -11.51 5.92 21.23
N GLN A 95 -10.56 5.20 20.63
CA GLN A 95 -9.62 4.33 21.32
C GLN A 95 -8.18 4.65 20.92
N SER A 96 -7.25 4.54 21.89
CA SER A 96 -5.83 4.73 21.60
C SER A 96 -5.21 3.50 20.93
N PHE A 97 -4.62 3.72 19.77
CA PHE A 97 -3.76 2.75 19.07
C PHE A 97 -2.30 3.23 18.97
N ASN A 98 -1.86 4.06 19.93
CA ASN A 98 -0.58 4.76 19.88
C ASN A 98 0.61 3.81 19.68
N ILE A 99 0.62 2.65 20.33
CA ILE A 99 1.70 1.66 20.18
C ILE A 99 1.83 1.18 18.72
N TYR A 100 0.71 0.95 18.04
CA TYR A 100 0.69 0.55 16.63
C TYR A 100 1.12 1.71 15.74
N ILE A 101 0.62 2.91 15.99
CA ILE A 101 0.98 4.13 15.26
C ILE A 101 2.50 4.38 15.31
N TYR A 102 3.10 4.37 16.51
CA TYR A 102 4.54 4.57 16.68
C TYR A 102 5.35 3.47 16.00
N SER A 103 4.89 2.22 16.11
CA SER A 103 5.53 1.07 15.44
C SER A 103 5.49 1.21 13.91
N ILE A 104 4.35 1.62 13.35
CA ILE A 104 4.19 1.83 11.90
C ILE A 104 5.09 2.96 11.41
N ILE A 105 5.21 4.06 12.17
CA ILE A 105 6.11 5.17 11.84
C ILE A 105 7.57 4.71 11.87
N LEU A 106 7.99 4.00 12.92
CA LEU A 106 9.36 3.49 13.06
C LEU A 106 9.72 2.55 11.91
N ILE A 107 8.89 1.53 11.65
CA ILE A 107 9.12 0.55 10.59
C ILE A 107 9.04 1.24 9.22
N GLY A 108 8.11 2.17 9.03
CA GLY A 108 8.01 2.99 7.82
C GLY A 108 9.27 3.82 7.57
N GLY A 109 9.85 4.40 8.62
CA GLY A 109 11.12 5.13 8.56
C GLY A 109 12.29 4.24 8.17
N ILE A 110 12.41 3.06 8.79
CA ILE A 110 13.44 2.05 8.44
C ILE A 110 13.29 1.60 6.99
N THR A 111 12.06 1.30 6.56
CA THR A 111 11.76 0.92 5.17
C THR A 111 12.12 2.06 4.21
N GLY A 112 11.75 3.30 4.52
CA GLY A 112 12.08 4.48 3.72
C GLY A 112 13.59 4.68 3.59
N PHE A 113 14.32 4.59 4.70
CA PHE A 113 15.78 4.66 4.72
C PHE A 113 16.41 3.58 3.83
N ALA A 114 15.96 2.33 3.94
CA ALA A 114 16.46 1.23 3.11
C ALA A 114 16.25 1.50 1.61
N ARG A 115 15.09 2.06 1.22
CA ARG A 115 14.80 2.38 -0.20
C ARG A 115 15.73 3.45 -0.75
N LEU A 116 16.06 4.46 0.05
CA LEU A 116 17.00 5.51 -0.30
C LEU A 116 18.44 5.00 -0.35
N LYS A 117 18.85 4.19 0.65
CA LYS A 117 20.20 3.61 0.73
C LYS A 117 20.50 2.68 -0.44
N LEU A 118 19.52 1.90 -0.87
CA LEU A 118 19.60 1.05 -2.07
C LEU A 118 19.52 1.82 -3.39
N LYS A 119 19.40 3.16 -3.35
CA LYS A 119 19.20 4.03 -4.54
C LYS A 119 18.06 3.58 -5.46
N SER A 120 17.10 2.84 -4.91
CA SER A 120 15.97 2.27 -5.64
C SER A 120 14.89 3.32 -5.95
N HIS A 121 14.85 4.38 -5.15
CA HIS A 121 13.90 5.48 -5.22
C HIS A 121 14.54 6.79 -4.78
N SER A 122 13.99 7.92 -5.25
CA SER A 122 14.35 9.26 -4.74
C SER A 122 13.58 9.62 -3.47
N GLN A 123 14.06 10.62 -2.72
CA GLN A 123 13.37 11.16 -1.54
C GLN A 123 11.93 11.56 -1.86
N PHE A 124 11.73 12.25 -3.00
CA PHE A 124 10.40 12.62 -3.48
C PHE A 124 9.49 11.39 -3.66
N GLN A 125 9.97 10.31 -4.28
CA GLN A 125 9.18 9.08 -4.49
C GLN A 125 8.82 8.35 -3.18
N VAL A 126 9.69 8.45 -2.17
CA VAL A 126 9.50 7.84 -0.85
C VAL A 126 8.45 8.64 -0.06
N TYR A 127 8.63 9.95 0.08
CA TYR A 127 7.71 10.80 0.84
C TYR A 127 6.35 10.94 0.18
N LEU A 128 6.30 11.15 -1.14
CA LEU A 128 5.04 11.22 -1.87
C LEU A 128 4.26 9.91 -1.72
N GLY A 129 4.93 8.76 -1.81
CA GLY A 129 4.28 7.46 -1.60
C GLY A 129 3.67 7.36 -0.20
N TYR A 130 4.42 7.74 0.84
CA TYR A 130 3.93 7.69 2.21
C TYR A 130 2.71 8.59 2.44
N LEU A 131 2.76 9.84 1.97
CA LEU A 131 1.67 10.80 2.14
C LEU A 131 0.42 10.39 1.35
N ILE A 132 0.57 9.90 0.12
CA ILE A 132 -0.55 9.38 -0.67
C ILE A 132 -1.23 8.23 0.07
N GLY A 133 -0.46 7.25 0.56
CA GLY A 133 -1.00 6.14 1.34
C GLY A 133 -1.77 6.63 2.57
N LEU A 134 -1.15 7.51 3.35
CA LEU A 134 -1.69 8.07 4.59
C LEU A 134 -3.04 8.75 4.37
N PHE A 135 -3.07 9.79 3.54
CA PHE A 135 -4.26 10.61 3.39
C PHE A 135 -5.37 9.88 2.65
N PHE A 136 -5.03 9.03 1.67
CA PHE A 136 -6.04 8.25 0.97
C PHE A 136 -6.74 7.27 1.91
N MET A 137 -5.98 6.46 2.67
CA MET A 137 -6.59 5.48 3.56
C MET A 137 -7.30 6.16 4.74
N LEU A 138 -6.74 7.23 5.30
CA LEU A 138 -7.42 8.02 6.32
C LEU A 138 -8.76 8.54 5.81
N GLY A 139 -8.80 9.09 4.59
CA GLY A 139 -10.04 9.54 3.95
C GLY A 139 -11.06 8.42 3.75
N VAL A 140 -10.62 7.21 3.37
CA VAL A 140 -11.50 6.02 3.27
C VAL A 140 -12.16 5.69 4.61
N PHE A 141 -11.41 5.76 5.70
CA PHE A 141 -11.95 5.48 7.03
C PHE A 141 -12.89 6.58 7.51
N LEU A 142 -12.52 7.86 7.34
CA LEU A 142 -13.32 9.00 7.84
C LEU A 142 -14.58 9.30 7.01
N TYR A 143 -14.63 8.93 5.72
CA TYR A 143 -15.82 9.18 4.90
C TYR A 143 -16.92 8.15 5.11
N LYS A 144 -16.57 6.94 5.55
CA LYS A 144 -17.50 5.79 5.62
C LYS A 144 -17.97 5.42 7.02
N PHE A 145 -17.39 6.02 8.06
CA PHE A 145 -17.77 5.89 9.46
C PHE A 145 -17.99 7.27 10.04
#